data_AF-A0A6A6ND51-F1
#
_entry.id   AF-A0A6A6ND51-F1
#
_cell.length_a   1.000
_cell.length_b   1.000
_cell.length_c   1.000
_cell.angle_alpha   90.00
_cell.angle_beta   90.00
_cell.angle_gamma   90.00
#
_symmetry.space_group_name_H-M   'P 1'
#
loop_
_entity.id
_entity.type
_entity.pdbx_description
1 polymer ?
#
loop_
_entity_poly.entity_id
_entity_poly.type
_entity_poly.pdbx_seq_one_letter_code
_entity_poly.pdbx_strand_id
1 'polypeptide(L)'
;MKNEMFLNFVDGTLQSRIEQKSSIQKFMLHLTSYNLELSDLLNQWIGTTTKSNIQELDLYIPSKKNSSYYLPQTVFTARTLTALRISGCKLGACNYINMSNLQKLCIQKIHIDEEIIQNLILGCPLIDDMRLIYCSGLKTLLLSSNRLNRVDIHCCHGLKKVEVKSPSLQTFWYHGKGSMRCNINLAMCKSLKSLTLEDANITDDLLKNQLSNFPVLEQLILSNCDALHCVMISSHQLKTLVLRGCDELREANIDTPNLLSFEYRGSKIPFSSLNPSGLREAKLYFEPSTLHNVDGSGFSFNKLQNFLRKFDCSKGLKFIVRSKENIIVHEDLRDILVPQVFDLKLEIIKSSTSLEDILDNLLRTWHPETLSIVSSTTSDFPEQVYKKMVDRGEEPSCCKYNSLNNKCWQHFLMDANIENLDDTEIESDWITWLKSSATMVNQLTCLRLNWKHR
;
A
#
# COMPACT_ATOMS: atom_id res chain seq x y z
N MET A 1 -20.81 32.58 8.42
CA MET A 1 -21.69 32.05 7.36
C MET A 1 -21.53 30.54 7.08
N LYS A 2 -20.51 30.04 6.33
CA LYS A 2 -20.43 28.59 6.02
C LYS A 2 -20.28 27.68 7.25
N ASN A 3 -19.48 28.09 8.24
CA ASN A 3 -19.33 27.33 9.49
C ASN A 3 -20.61 27.32 10.31
N GLU A 4 -21.28 28.46 10.49
CA GLU A 4 -22.57 28.51 11.21
C GLU A 4 -23.65 27.69 10.53
N MET A 5 -23.74 27.71 9.20
CA MET A 5 -24.66 26.84 8.45
C MET A 5 -24.39 25.36 8.73
N PHE A 6 -23.12 24.95 8.78
CA PHE A 6 -22.74 23.59 9.12
C PHE A 6 -23.11 23.23 10.57
N LEU A 7 -22.82 24.10 11.54
CA LEU A 7 -23.14 23.85 12.94
C LEU A 7 -24.65 23.73 13.14
N ASN A 8 -25.43 24.65 12.56
CA ASN A 8 -26.90 24.61 12.61
C ASN A 8 -27.46 23.37 11.92
N PHE A 9 -26.84 22.92 10.82
CA PHE A 9 -27.23 21.68 10.15
C PHE A 9 -27.01 20.46 11.05
N VAL A 10 -25.85 20.37 11.72
CA VAL A 10 -25.55 19.26 12.65
C VAL A 10 -26.55 19.27 13.81
N ASP A 11 -26.79 20.44 14.41
CA ASP A 11 -27.68 20.60 15.55
C ASP A 11 -29.13 20.22 15.18
N GLY A 12 -29.67 20.79 14.11
CA GLY A 12 -31.02 20.48 13.63
C GLY A 12 -31.20 19.02 13.21
N THR A 13 -30.16 18.40 12.63
CA THR A 13 -30.21 16.97 12.26
C THR A 13 -30.24 16.08 13.50
N LEU A 14 -29.38 16.34 14.49
CA LEU A 14 -29.37 15.59 15.74
C LEU A 14 -30.70 15.72 16.47
N GLN A 15 -31.19 16.95 16.63
CA GLN A 15 -32.44 17.24 17.31
C GLN A 15 -33.63 16.52 16.64
N SER A 16 -33.74 16.60 15.31
CA SER A 16 -34.80 15.90 14.56
C SER A 16 -34.77 14.38 14.75
N ARG A 17 -33.57 13.76 14.75
CA ARG A 17 -33.42 12.31 14.95
C ARG A 17 -33.81 11.87 16.36
N ILE A 18 -33.48 12.68 17.36
CA ILE A 18 -33.85 12.45 18.76
C ILE A 18 -35.36 12.56 18.94
N GLU A 19 -35.99 13.60 18.38
CA GLU A 19 -37.44 13.81 18.41
C GLU A 19 -38.18 12.64 17.75
N GLN A 20 -37.65 12.12 16.64
CA GLN A 20 -38.20 10.97 15.92
C GLN A 20 -37.94 9.61 16.61
N LYS A 21 -37.25 9.57 17.77
CA LYS A 21 -36.81 8.34 18.45
C LYS A 21 -36.08 7.35 17.53
N SER A 22 -35.43 7.85 16.48
CA SER A 22 -34.70 7.02 15.53
C SER A 22 -33.37 6.58 16.15
N SER A 23 -33.02 5.30 16.06
CA SER A 23 -31.73 4.83 16.58
C SER A 23 -30.59 5.38 15.72
N ILE A 24 -29.75 6.24 16.29
CA ILE A 24 -28.51 6.66 15.65
C ILE A 24 -27.51 5.52 15.84
N GLN A 25 -27.13 4.83 14.76
CA GLN A 25 -26.13 3.76 14.85
C GLN A 25 -24.70 4.30 14.78
N LYS A 26 -24.48 5.30 13.92
CA LYS A 26 -23.17 5.89 13.66
C LYS A 26 -23.24 7.40 13.70
N PHE A 27 -22.31 8.01 14.43
CA PHE A 27 -22.10 9.46 14.43
C PHE A 27 -20.69 9.77 13.93
N MET A 28 -20.60 10.58 12.87
CA MET A 28 -19.33 11.02 12.28
C MET A 28 -19.29 12.54 12.23
N LEU A 29 -18.26 13.12 12.82
CA LEU A 29 -18.07 14.56 12.86
C LEU A 29 -16.61 14.91 12.55
N HIS A 30 -16.40 15.49 11.37
CA HIS A 30 -15.08 15.93 10.91
C HIS A 30 -15.07 17.44 10.74
N LEU A 31 -14.27 18.11 11.56
CA LEU A 31 -14.14 19.56 11.55
C LEU A 31 -12.91 19.96 10.73
N THR A 32 -13.03 21.05 9.98
CA THR A 32 -11.89 21.68 9.30
C THR A 32 -11.16 22.66 10.21
N SER A 33 -11.83 23.16 11.25
CA SER A 33 -11.25 24.01 12.28
C SER A 33 -11.96 23.84 13.63
N TYR A 34 -11.25 24.14 14.72
CA TYR A 34 -11.77 24.12 16.09
C TYR A 34 -11.33 25.40 16.83
N ASN A 35 -12.25 25.96 17.62
CA ASN A 35 -11.99 27.02 18.61
C ASN A 35 -12.61 26.59 19.96
N LEU A 36 -12.24 27.27 21.05
CA LEU A 36 -12.71 26.89 22.38
C LEU A 36 -14.22 27.13 22.59
N GLU A 37 -14.81 28.08 21.87
CA GLU A 37 -16.25 28.40 21.93
C GLU A 37 -17.14 27.24 21.47
N LEU A 38 -16.62 26.36 20.59
CA LEU A 38 -17.34 25.17 20.13
C LEU A 38 -17.32 24.01 21.14
N SER A 39 -16.52 24.09 22.20
CA SER A 39 -16.33 22.98 23.14
C SER A 39 -17.65 22.51 23.76
N ASP A 40 -18.49 23.45 24.21
CA ASP A 40 -19.75 23.13 24.87
C ASP A 40 -20.76 22.51 23.91
N LEU A 41 -20.82 23.02 22.68
CA LEU A 41 -21.66 22.47 21.62
C LEU A 41 -21.24 21.04 21.24
N LEU A 42 -19.92 20.80 21.11
CA LEU A 42 -19.39 19.45 20.85
C LEU A 42 -19.70 18.49 22.01
N ASN A 43 -19.55 18.95 23.25
CA ASN A 43 -19.91 18.17 24.44
C ASN A 43 -21.40 17.81 24.45
N GLN A 44 -22.26 18.75 24.04
CA GLN A 44 -23.70 18.50 23.91
C GLN A 44 -23.99 17.45 22.84
N TRP A 45 -23.44 17.59 21.63
CA TRP A 45 -23.65 16.62 20.54
C TRP A 45 -23.13 15.23 20.91
N ILE A 46 -21.92 15.13 21.46
CA ILE A 46 -21.33 13.86 21.88
C ILE A 46 -22.11 13.26 23.05
N GLY A 47 -22.49 14.06 24.04
CA GLY A 47 -23.29 13.62 25.18
C GLY A 47 -24.68 13.10 24.77
N THR A 48 -25.29 13.72 23.77
CA THR A 48 -26.62 13.34 23.29
C THR A 48 -26.58 12.08 22.44
N THR A 49 -25.58 11.96 21.58
CA THR A 49 -25.37 10.77 20.74
C THR A 49 -25.00 9.55 21.60
N THR A 50 -24.11 9.69 22.58
CA THR A 50 -23.76 8.61 23.52
C THR A 50 -24.97 8.11 24.34
N LYS A 51 -25.88 8.99 24.77
CA LYS A 51 -27.14 8.61 25.42
C LYS A 51 -28.12 7.90 24.49
N SER A 52 -27.97 8.06 23.17
CA SER A 52 -28.83 7.46 22.15
C SER A 52 -28.39 6.04 21.73
N ASN A 53 -27.53 5.39 22.54
CA ASN A 53 -27.05 4.01 22.32
C ASN A 53 -26.34 3.81 20.97
N ILE A 54 -25.53 4.79 20.54
CA ILE A 54 -24.72 4.68 19.32
C ILE A 54 -23.77 3.48 19.37
N GLN A 55 -23.47 2.94 18.19
CA GLN A 55 -22.54 1.82 18.00
C GLN A 55 -21.19 2.29 17.46
N GLU A 56 -21.17 3.32 16.61
CA GLU A 56 -19.94 3.84 16.02
C GLU A 56 -19.80 5.35 16.25
N LEU A 57 -18.62 5.76 16.72
CA LEU A 57 -18.26 7.17 16.90
C LEU A 57 -16.96 7.47 16.14
N ASP A 58 -17.01 8.42 15.20
CA ASP A 58 -15.86 8.88 14.40
C ASP A 58 -15.71 10.40 14.52
N LEU A 59 -14.67 10.84 15.22
CA LEU A 59 -14.40 12.25 15.50
C LEU A 59 -13.05 12.66 14.92
N TYR A 60 -13.06 13.70 14.09
CA TYR A 60 -11.85 14.40 13.65
C TYR A 60 -11.93 15.86 14.06
N ILE A 61 -11.10 16.23 15.04
CA ILE A 61 -11.07 17.57 15.61
C ILE A 61 -9.65 18.10 15.44
N PRO A 62 -9.41 19.13 14.62
CA PRO A 62 -8.08 19.69 14.44
C PRO A 62 -7.53 20.29 15.75
N SER A 63 -6.42 19.75 16.26
CA SER A 63 -5.72 20.35 17.40
C SER A 63 -4.75 21.43 16.95
N LYS A 64 -4.81 22.61 17.58
CA LYS A 64 -3.77 23.66 17.51
C LYS A 64 -3.03 23.73 18.86
N LYS A 65 -1.80 24.28 18.87
CA LYS A 65 -0.92 24.32 20.07
C LYS A 65 -1.61 24.84 21.35
N ASN A 66 -2.54 25.80 21.23
CA ASN A 66 -3.19 26.45 22.38
C ASN A 66 -4.69 26.19 22.50
N SER A 67 -5.28 25.33 21.66
CA SER A 67 -6.72 25.09 21.64
C SER A 67 -7.01 23.63 21.29
N SER A 68 -6.74 22.73 22.23
CA SER A 68 -7.11 21.31 22.08
C SER A 68 -8.44 21.06 22.76
N TYR A 69 -9.33 20.37 22.05
CA TYR A 69 -10.57 19.87 22.61
C TYR A 69 -10.31 18.70 23.58
N TYR A 70 -11.00 18.67 24.71
CA TYR A 70 -10.98 17.54 25.64
C TYR A 70 -12.18 16.65 25.37
N LEU A 71 -11.92 15.38 25.06
CA LEU A 71 -12.97 14.41 24.83
C LEU A 71 -13.69 14.11 26.15
N PRO A 72 -15.04 14.17 26.18
CA PRO A 72 -15.79 13.98 27.42
C PRO A 72 -15.75 12.52 27.88
N GLN A 73 -15.74 12.32 29.20
CA GLN A 73 -15.63 10.99 29.82
C GLN A 73 -16.79 10.06 29.45
N THR A 74 -17.94 10.61 29.08
CA THR A 74 -19.13 9.86 28.64
C THR A 74 -18.87 8.96 27.45
N VAL A 75 -17.89 9.29 26.60
CA VAL A 75 -17.48 8.42 25.48
C VAL A 75 -16.86 7.13 26.01
N PHE A 76 -15.98 7.22 27.00
CA PHE A 76 -15.26 6.06 27.57
C PHE A 76 -16.12 5.16 28.45
N THR A 77 -17.37 5.53 28.73
CA THR A 77 -18.32 4.72 29.49
C THR A 77 -19.51 4.25 28.65
N ALA A 78 -19.52 4.58 27.36
CA ALA A 78 -20.58 4.19 26.42
C ALA A 78 -20.44 2.71 26.03
N ARG A 79 -21.14 1.84 26.77
CA ARG A 79 -21.10 0.38 26.57
C ARG A 79 -21.68 -0.10 25.24
N THR A 80 -22.45 0.73 24.54
CA THR A 80 -23.04 0.36 23.24
C THR A 80 -22.06 0.51 22.08
N LEU A 81 -20.95 1.23 22.28
CA LEU A 81 -19.95 1.43 21.25
C LEU A 81 -19.25 0.12 20.90
N THR A 82 -19.21 -0.17 19.61
CA THR A 82 -18.46 -1.26 18.99
C THR A 82 -17.26 -0.74 18.20
N ALA A 83 -17.31 0.52 17.72
CA ALA A 83 -16.18 1.18 17.07
C ALA A 83 -15.99 2.63 17.54
N LEU A 84 -14.74 2.99 17.85
CA LEU A 84 -14.34 4.34 18.24
C LEU A 84 -13.15 4.79 17.41
N ARG A 85 -13.31 5.87 16.64
CA ARG A 85 -12.24 6.59 15.96
C ARG A 85 -12.18 8.02 16.48
N ILE A 86 -11.02 8.42 16.97
CA ILE A 86 -10.82 9.76 17.51
C ILE A 86 -9.52 10.35 16.98
N SER A 87 -9.57 11.63 16.60
CA SER A 87 -8.40 12.35 16.12
C SER A 87 -8.31 13.79 16.64
N GLY A 88 -7.09 14.17 17.06
CA GLY A 88 -6.74 15.55 17.41
C GLY A 88 -7.43 16.12 18.65
N CYS A 89 -7.83 15.27 19.59
CA CYS A 89 -8.34 15.67 20.90
C CYS A 89 -7.38 15.27 22.04
N LYS A 90 -7.65 15.75 23.26
CA LYS A 90 -7.02 15.28 24.51
C LYS A 90 -8.00 14.34 25.22
N LEU A 91 -7.48 13.27 25.83
CA LEU A 91 -8.31 12.24 26.47
C LEU A 91 -8.55 12.50 27.98
N GLY A 92 -7.95 13.55 28.55
CA GLY A 92 -7.98 13.76 30.00
C GLY A 92 -7.33 12.61 30.76
N ALA A 93 -7.66 12.45 32.05
CA ALA A 93 -7.03 11.44 32.90
C ALA A 93 -7.45 9.98 32.57
N CYS A 94 -8.53 9.76 31.83
CA CYS A 94 -8.99 8.41 31.43
C CYS A 94 -9.04 7.37 32.58
N ASN A 95 -9.32 7.82 33.81
CA ASN A 95 -9.24 7.00 35.02
C ASN A 95 -10.29 5.87 35.07
N TYR A 96 -11.39 5.98 34.33
CA TYR A 96 -12.47 4.99 34.33
C TYR A 96 -12.97 4.73 32.91
N ILE A 97 -12.55 3.61 32.33
CA ILE A 97 -12.95 3.15 31.00
C ILE A 97 -13.82 1.90 31.14
N ASN A 98 -14.99 1.92 30.51
CA ASN A 98 -15.94 0.81 30.49
C ASN A 98 -16.72 0.81 29.17
N MET A 99 -16.03 0.44 28.09
CA MET A 99 -16.62 0.22 26.76
C MET A 99 -16.58 -1.26 26.45
N SER A 100 -17.36 -2.04 27.20
CA SER A 100 -17.29 -3.50 27.21
C SER A 100 -17.56 -4.18 25.85
N ASN A 101 -18.25 -3.50 24.93
CA ASN A 101 -18.56 -4.01 23.59
C ASN A 101 -17.63 -3.47 22.49
N LEU A 102 -16.63 -2.65 22.84
CA LEU A 102 -15.74 -2.04 21.87
C LEU A 102 -14.85 -3.10 21.21
N GLN A 103 -14.94 -3.19 19.89
CA GLN A 103 -14.17 -4.12 19.05
C GLN A 103 -13.08 -3.39 18.29
N LYS A 104 -13.40 -2.20 17.76
CA LYS A 104 -12.49 -1.41 16.90
C LYS A 104 -12.11 -0.11 17.57
N LEU A 105 -10.82 0.11 17.77
CA LEU A 105 -10.28 1.34 18.36
C LEU A 105 -9.24 1.95 17.42
N CYS A 106 -9.45 3.21 17.03
CA CYS A 106 -8.51 3.97 16.21
C CYS A 106 -8.23 5.33 16.85
N ILE A 107 -7.01 5.53 17.30
CA ILE A 107 -6.56 6.76 17.95
C ILE A 107 -5.55 7.44 17.02
N GLN A 108 -5.80 8.70 16.66
CA GLN A 108 -4.97 9.41 15.67
C GLN A 108 -4.53 10.80 16.13
N LYS A 109 -3.24 11.13 16.07
CA LYS A 109 -2.72 12.48 16.42
C LYS A 109 -3.06 12.90 17.86
N ILE A 110 -2.99 11.94 18.79
CA ILE A 110 -3.34 12.14 20.21
C ILE A 110 -2.11 11.80 21.07
N HIS A 111 -1.95 12.54 22.16
CA HIS A 111 -0.96 12.21 23.20
C HIS A 111 -1.53 11.13 24.12
N ILE A 112 -0.85 9.98 24.16
CA ILE A 112 -1.21 8.79 24.95
C ILE A 112 0.04 8.29 25.67
N ASP A 113 -0.12 7.91 26.93
CA ASP A 113 0.92 7.27 27.72
C ASP A 113 0.59 5.79 27.94
N GLU A 114 1.49 5.09 28.63
CA GLU A 114 1.35 3.68 28.95
C GLU A 114 0.13 3.39 29.84
N GLU A 115 -0.23 4.31 30.75
CA GLU A 115 -1.35 4.16 31.67
C GLU A 115 -2.70 4.16 30.93
N ILE A 116 -2.89 5.11 30.01
CA ILE A 116 -4.08 5.19 29.17
C ILE A 116 -4.26 3.90 28.36
N ILE A 117 -3.17 3.34 27.81
CA ILE A 117 -3.22 2.08 27.06
C ILE A 117 -3.65 0.91 27.97
N GLN A 118 -3.09 0.80 29.19
CA GLN A 118 -3.51 -0.24 30.13
C GLN A 118 -5.00 -0.10 30.50
N ASN A 119 -5.45 1.12 30.78
CA ASN A 119 -6.86 1.39 31.10
C ASN A 119 -7.79 1.03 29.92
N LEU A 120 -7.37 1.29 28.68
CA LEU A 120 -8.13 0.92 27.48
C LEU A 120 -8.24 -0.60 27.33
N ILE A 121 -7.14 -1.34 27.51
CA ILE A 121 -7.13 -2.81 27.40
C ILE A 121 -8.02 -3.44 28.47
N LEU A 122 -7.94 -2.94 29.71
CA LEU A 122 -8.75 -3.45 30.83
C LEU A 122 -10.23 -3.08 30.69
N GLY A 123 -10.53 -1.86 30.25
CA GLY A 123 -11.90 -1.35 30.10
C GLY A 123 -12.64 -1.82 28.84
N CYS A 124 -11.91 -2.42 27.88
CA CYS A 124 -12.42 -2.82 26.56
C CYS A 124 -11.96 -4.25 26.20
N PRO A 125 -12.47 -5.29 26.88
CA PRO A 125 -11.97 -6.66 26.74
C PRO A 125 -12.24 -7.31 25.37
N LEU A 126 -13.11 -6.72 24.54
CA LEU A 126 -13.49 -7.25 23.23
C LEU A 126 -12.73 -6.65 22.05
N ILE A 127 -11.74 -5.76 22.29
CA ILE A 127 -10.98 -5.15 21.19
C ILE A 127 -10.29 -6.24 20.36
N ASP A 128 -10.61 -6.25 19.07
CA ASP A 128 -10.00 -7.10 18.05
C ASP A 128 -9.17 -6.31 17.03
N ASP A 129 -9.44 -5.01 16.85
CA ASP A 129 -8.73 -4.12 15.93
C ASP A 129 -8.28 -2.86 16.68
N MET A 130 -6.95 -2.70 16.87
CA MET A 130 -6.35 -1.54 17.53
C MET A 130 -5.39 -0.82 16.59
N ARG A 131 -5.64 0.48 16.36
CA ARG A 131 -4.82 1.32 15.49
C ARG A 131 -4.37 2.59 16.18
N LEU A 132 -3.07 2.84 16.20
CA LEU A 132 -2.43 4.03 16.73
C LEU A 132 -1.71 4.76 15.60
N ILE A 133 -2.12 5.99 15.28
CA ILE A 133 -1.62 6.72 14.10
C ILE A 133 -1.15 8.11 14.51
N TYR A 134 0.11 8.46 14.26
CA TYR A 134 0.72 9.74 14.64
C TYR A 134 0.55 10.08 16.13
N CYS A 135 0.51 9.08 17.01
CA CYS A 135 0.41 9.30 18.46
C CYS A 135 1.76 9.72 19.05
N SER A 136 1.73 10.35 20.22
CA SER A 136 2.94 10.75 20.97
C SER A 136 2.78 10.42 22.45
N GLY A 137 3.87 10.43 23.23
CA GLY A 137 3.86 10.17 24.67
C GLY A 137 4.25 8.74 25.05
N LEU A 138 3.92 7.78 24.18
CA LEU A 138 4.16 6.36 24.42
C LEU A 138 5.62 5.97 24.12
N LYS A 139 6.33 5.43 25.11
CA LYS A 139 7.68 4.87 24.94
C LYS A 139 7.63 3.36 24.74
N THR A 140 6.72 2.68 25.43
CA THR A 140 6.56 1.21 25.37
C THR A 140 5.10 0.85 25.15
N LEU A 141 4.80 0.08 24.11
CA LEU A 141 3.46 -0.48 23.89
C LEU A 141 3.45 -1.95 24.32
N LEU A 142 2.69 -2.27 25.36
CA LEU A 142 2.48 -3.64 25.83
C LEU A 142 1.01 -4.02 25.66
N LEU A 143 0.72 -4.91 24.71
CA LEU A 143 -0.64 -5.40 24.43
C LEU A 143 -0.74 -6.87 24.84
N SER A 144 -1.63 -7.18 25.78
CA SER A 144 -1.93 -8.57 26.17
C SER A 144 -3.43 -8.79 26.02
N SER A 145 -3.83 -9.57 25.02
CA SER A 145 -5.24 -9.88 24.74
C SER A 145 -5.33 -11.16 23.93
N ASN A 146 -6.34 -11.98 24.20
CA ASN A 146 -6.59 -13.21 23.42
C ASN A 146 -7.52 -12.97 22.21
N ARG A 147 -7.98 -11.72 22.00
CA ARG A 147 -8.96 -11.36 20.97
C ARG A 147 -8.39 -10.45 19.89
N LEU A 148 -7.28 -9.77 20.16
CA LEU A 148 -6.61 -8.88 19.20
C LEU A 148 -6.28 -9.65 17.92
N ASN A 149 -6.93 -9.26 16.83
CA ASN A 149 -6.79 -9.79 15.48
C ASN A 149 -5.90 -8.89 14.62
N ARG A 150 -6.03 -7.56 14.78
CA ARG A 150 -5.29 -6.53 14.06
C ARG A 150 -4.66 -5.51 14.99
N VAL A 151 -3.38 -5.20 14.75
CA VAL A 151 -2.67 -4.10 15.39
C VAL A 151 -1.93 -3.29 14.32
N ASP A 152 -2.25 -2.01 14.24
CA ASP A 152 -1.59 -1.05 13.34
C ASP A 152 -0.96 0.08 14.16
N ILE A 153 0.31 0.38 13.90
CA ILE A 153 1.07 1.42 14.58
C ILE A 153 1.77 2.25 13.51
N HIS A 154 1.42 3.53 13.36
CA HIS A 154 1.93 4.38 12.30
C HIS A 154 2.52 5.67 12.84
N CYS A 155 3.80 5.94 12.53
CA CYS A 155 4.52 7.17 12.83
C CYS A 155 4.38 7.63 14.29
N CYS A 156 4.27 6.71 15.26
CA CYS A 156 4.12 7.04 16.67
C CYS A 156 5.44 7.58 17.23
N HIS A 157 5.45 8.84 17.66
CA HIS A 157 6.66 9.54 18.07
C HIS A 157 7.13 9.13 19.47
N GLY A 158 8.40 8.70 19.56
CA GLY A 158 9.04 8.34 20.83
C GLY A 158 8.92 6.86 21.22
N LEU A 159 8.24 6.05 20.41
CA LEU A 159 8.00 4.63 20.67
C LEU A 159 9.28 3.80 20.46
N LYS A 160 9.78 3.20 21.53
CA LYS A 160 11.04 2.43 21.56
C LYS A 160 10.83 0.93 21.60
N LYS A 161 9.69 0.46 22.12
CA LYS A 161 9.39 -0.97 22.25
C LYS A 161 7.92 -1.26 21.99
N VAL A 162 7.64 -2.33 21.26
CA VAL A 162 6.32 -2.91 21.06
C VAL A 162 6.38 -4.38 21.43
N GLU A 163 5.49 -4.82 22.32
CA GLU A 163 5.33 -6.23 22.67
C GLU A 163 3.85 -6.59 22.60
N VAL A 164 3.52 -7.53 21.73
CA VAL A 164 2.14 -8.02 21.56
C VAL A 164 2.08 -9.49 21.93
N LYS A 165 1.23 -9.77 22.92
CA LYS A 165 0.87 -11.11 23.40
C LYS A 165 -0.57 -11.38 23.03
N SER A 166 -0.78 -11.79 21.78
CA SER A 166 -2.08 -12.24 21.30
C SER A 166 -1.91 -13.44 20.36
N PRO A 167 -2.30 -14.66 20.80
CA PRO A 167 -2.24 -15.83 19.93
C PRO A 167 -3.22 -15.74 18.75
N SER A 168 -4.24 -14.87 18.84
CA SER A 168 -5.28 -14.65 17.81
C SER A 168 -4.91 -13.57 16.78
N LEU A 169 -3.76 -12.91 16.93
CA LEU A 169 -3.32 -11.85 16.03
C LEU A 169 -3.05 -12.41 14.64
N GLN A 170 -3.72 -11.86 13.63
CA GLN A 170 -3.59 -12.26 12.23
C GLN A 170 -2.87 -11.22 11.38
N THR A 171 -3.02 -9.94 11.71
CA THR A 171 -2.39 -8.84 10.96
C THR A 171 -1.67 -7.88 11.88
N PHE A 172 -0.40 -7.61 11.59
CA PHE A 172 0.40 -6.62 12.29
C PHE A 172 1.04 -5.66 11.29
N TRP A 173 0.83 -4.36 11.49
CA TRP A 173 1.49 -3.31 10.71
C TRP A 173 2.21 -2.36 11.65
N TYR A 174 3.52 -2.28 11.51
CA TYR A 174 4.33 -1.23 12.08
C TYR A 174 4.91 -0.33 10.99
N HIS A 175 4.67 0.97 11.10
CA HIS A 175 5.28 2.02 10.31
C HIS A 175 6.00 2.99 11.25
N GLY A 176 7.32 3.02 11.17
CA GLY A 176 8.20 3.84 11.99
C GLY A 176 8.21 5.31 11.59
N LYS A 177 9.28 6.01 11.98
CA LYS A 177 9.55 7.37 11.50
C LYS A 177 11.07 7.51 11.36
N GLY A 178 11.61 7.19 10.18
CA GLY A 178 13.04 7.25 9.90
C GLY A 178 13.89 6.50 10.94
N SER A 179 15.04 7.08 11.33
CA SER A 179 16.07 6.48 12.20
C SER A 179 15.66 6.12 13.64
N MET A 180 14.37 6.21 14.00
CA MET A 180 13.90 5.85 15.35
C MET A 180 13.90 4.34 15.53
N ARG A 181 14.77 3.85 16.42
CA ARG A 181 14.84 2.42 16.76
C ARG A 181 13.66 2.00 17.61
N CYS A 182 12.91 1.00 17.14
CA CYS A 182 11.84 0.37 17.88
C CYS A 182 12.03 -1.15 17.91
N ASN A 183 12.11 -1.72 19.11
CA ASN A 183 12.19 -3.17 19.28
C ASN A 183 10.78 -3.76 19.28
N ILE A 184 10.49 -4.59 18.28
CA ILE A 184 9.20 -5.25 18.12
C ILE A 184 9.34 -6.71 18.58
N ASN A 185 8.44 -7.15 19.46
CA ASN A 185 8.37 -8.54 19.90
C ASN A 185 6.94 -9.08 19.71
N LEU A 186 6.82 -10.07 18.83
CA LEU A 186 5.57 -10.75 18.50
C LEU A 186 5.66 -12.26 18.74
N ALA A 187 6.60 -12.75 19.56
CA ALA A 187 6.90 -14.18 19.68
C ALA A 187 5.69 -15.08 20.01
N MET A 188 4.67 -14.52 20.67
CA MET A 188 3.44 -15.22 21.06
C MET A 188 2.30 -15.14 20.03
N CYS A 189 2.50 -14.43 18.91
CA CYS A 189 1.50 -14.22 17.87
C CYS A 189 1.53 -15.34 16.83
N LYS A 190 1.20 -16.57 17.24
CA LYS A 190 1.37 -17.77 16.40
C LYS A 190 0.39 -17.86 15.22
N SER A 191 -0.72 -17.11 15.23
CA SER A 191 -1.70 -17.07 14.14
C SER A 191 -1.44 -15.96 13.11
N LEU A 192 -0.27 -15.31 13.17
CA LEU A 192 0.04 -14.16 12.31
C LEU A 192 0.14 -14.59 10.85
N LYS A 193 -0.75 -14.03 10.01
CA LYS A 193 -0.83 -14.29 8.56
C LYS A 193 -0.19 -13.17 7.74
N SER A 194 -0.25 -11.93 8.21
CA SER A 194 0.31 -10.77 7.52
C SER A 194 1.17 -9.94 8.46
N LEU A 195 2.43 -9.73 8.05
CA LEU A 195 3.39 -8.88 8.73
C LEU A 195 3.84 -7.76 7.79
N THR A 196 3.58 -6.52 8.18
CA THR A 196 4.06 -5.32 7.47
C THR A 196 4.96 -4.51 8.40
N LEU A 197 6.21 -4.31 7.97
CA LEU A 197 7.20 -3.48 8.65
C LEU A 197 7.68 -2.39 7.68
N GLU A 198 7.43 -1.14 8.01
CA GLU A 198 7.84 0.03 7.23
C GLU A 198 8.67 0.97 8.11
N ASP A 199 9.81 1.46 7.61
CA ASP A 199 10.74 2.30 8.37
C ASP A 199 11.13 1.66 9.73
N ALA A 200 11.21 0.32 9.75
CA ALA A 200 11.53 -0.44 10.93
C ALA A 200 13.05 -0.69 11.01
N ASN A 201 13.65 -0.38 12.15
CA ASN A 201 15.05 -0.72 12.43
C ASN A 201 15.19 -2.21 12.82
N ILE A 202 14.81 -3.10 11.92
CA ILE A 202 14.90 -4.56 12.07
C ILE A 202 16.21 -5.06 11.46
N THR A 203 17.02 -5.78 12.25
CA THR A 203 18.26 -6.41 11.77
C THR A 203 17.98 -7.80 11.20
N ASP A 204 18.94 -8.32 10.42
CA ASP A 204 18.86 -9.65 9.79
C ASP A 204 18.52 -10.76 10.80
N ASP A 205 19.23 -10.81 11.93
CA ASP A 205 19.01 -11.80 13.00
C ASP A 205 17.62 -11.65 13.64
N LEU A 206 17.17 -10.42 13.87
CA LEU A 206 15.87 -10.17 14.48
C LEU A 206 14.75 -10.62 13.55
N LEU A 207 14.86 -10.32 12.24
CA LEU A 207 13.91 -10.78 11.23
C LEU A 207 13.86 -12.32 11.21
N LYS A 208 15.02 -12.99 11.11
CA LYS A 208 15.09 -14.45 11.10
C LYS A 208 14.45 -15.08 12.35
N ASN A 209 14.76 -14.53 13.52
CA ASN A 209 14.21 -15.01 14.80
C ASN A 209 12.71 -14.74 14.94
N GLN A 210 12.20 -13.66 14.35
CA GLN A 210 10.76 -13.40 14.34
C GLN A 210 10.03 -14.33 13.37
N LEU A 211 10.54 -14.52 12.16
CA LEU A 211 9.90 -15.36 11.14
C LEU A 211 9.75 -16.82 11.59
N SER A 212 10.72 -17.37 12.34
CA SER A 212 10.62 -18.71 12.92
C SER A 212 9.46 -18.86 13.92
N ASN A 213 8.94 -17.74 14.44
CA ASN A 213 7.79 -17.73 15.36
C ASN A 213 6.43 -17.69 14.66
N PHE A 214 6.36 -17.50 13.33
CA PHE A 214 5.11 -17.33 12.57
C PHE A 214 4.87 -18.47 11.58
N PRO A 215 4.41 -19.65 12.05
CA PRO A 215 4.31 -20.85 11.22
C PRO A 215 3.26 -20.75 10.10
N VAL A 216 2.33 -19.79 10.17
CA VAL A 216 1.22 -19.60 9.21
C VAL A 216 1.32 -18.27 8.45
N LEU A 217 2.51 -17.64 8.42
CA LEU A 217 2.69 -16.36 7.75
C LEU A 217 2.54 -16.50 6.23
N GLU A 218 1.51 -15.85 5.68
CA GLU A 218 1.18 -15.87 4.25
C GLU A 218 1.71 -14.63 3.51
N GLN A 219 1.86 -13.51 4.21
CA GLN A 219 2.31 -12.24 3.65
C GLN A 219 3.39 -11.57 4.51
N LEU A 220 4.48 -11.17 3.85
CA LEU A 220 5.56 -10.39 4.45
C LEU A 220 5.83 -9.16 3.58
N ILE A 221 5.70 -7.98 4.18
CA ILE A 221 5.99 -6.69 3.55
C ILE A 221 7.07 -5.99 4.37
N LEU A 222 8.21 -5.72 3.75
CA LEU A 222 9.31 -4.95 4.31
C LEU A 222 9.50 -3.70 3.43
N SER A 223 9.48 -2.52 4.04
CA SER A 223 9.60 -1.25 3.33
C SER A 223 10.54 -0.30 4.09
N ASN A 224 11.50 0.32 3.41
CA ASN A 224 12.46 1.26 4.01
C ASN A 224 13.19 0.66 5.23
N CYS A 225 13.58 -0.62 5.16
CA CYS A 225 14.26 -1.34 6.25
C CYS A 225 15.78 -1.37 6.04
N ASP A 226 16.45 -0.22 6.16
CA ASP A 226 17.88 -0.07 5.86
C ASP A 226 18.83 -0.71 6.89
N ALA A 227 18.29 -1.26 7.97
CA ALA A 227 19.07 -2.09 8.90
C ALA A 227 19.31 -3.52 8.35
N LEU A 228 18.63 -3.90 7.26
CA LEU A 228 18.76 -5.21 6.63
C LEU A 228 19.88 -5.22 5.60
N HIS A 229 20.81 -6.17 5.72
CA HIS A 229 21.98 -6.29 4.85
C HIS A 229 21.99 -7.64 4.13
N CYS A 230 21.73 -8.73 4.86
CA CYS A 230 21.66 -10.09 4.34
C CYS A 230 20.40 -10.80 4.87
N VAL A 231 19.40 -10.92 4.01
CA VAL A 231 18.09 -11.47 4.37
C VAL A 231 18.00 -12.93 3.97
N MET A 232 17.67 -13.80 4.93
CA MET A 232 17.35 -15.21 4.69
C MET A 232 15.88 -15.46 5.04
N ILE A 233 15.06 -15.72 4.02
CA ILE A 233 13.63 -16.02 4.17
C ILE A 233 13.39 -17.45 3.69
N SER A 234 13.02 -18.33 4.63
CA SER A 234 12.63 -19.70 4.32
C SER A 234 11.23 -19.97 4.86
N SER A 235 10.24 -20.16 3.98
CA SER A 235 8.86 -20.42 4.40
C SER A 235 8.05 -21.10 3.31
N HIS A 236 7.36 -22.18 3.68
CA HIS A 236 6.44 -22.91 2.80
C HIS A 236 5.02 -22.32 2.79
N GLN A 237 4.70 -21.40 3.72
CA GLN A 237 3.36 -20.80 3.80
C GLN A 237 3.29 -19.42 3.13
N LEU A 238 4.45 -18.81 2.87
CA LEU A 238 4.51 -17.46 2.31
C LEU A 238 4.03 -17.46 0.86
N LYS A 239 2.97 -16.70 0.60
CA LYS A 239 2.36 -16.50 -0.73
C LYS A 239 2.72 -15.17 -1.33
N THR A 240 2.94 -14.15 -0.49
CA THR A 240 3.25 -12.78 -0.92
C THR A 240 4.47 -12.24 -0.19
N LEU A 241 5.46 -11.78 -0.95
CA LEU A 241 6.64 -11.11 -0.44
C LEU A 241 6.82 -9.76 -1.13
N VAL A 242 6.95 -8.71 -0.33
CA VAL A 242 7.19 -7.34 -0.82
C VAL A 242 8.42 -6.78 -0.11
N LEU A 243 9.39 -6.31 -0.89
CA LEU A 243 10.64 -5.69 -0.45
C LEU A 243 10.79 -4.34 -1.15
N ARG A 244 10.63 -3.22 -0.45
CA ARG A 244 10.65 -1.89 -1.07
C ARG A 244 11.63 -0.94 -0.37
N GLY A 245 12.49 -0.28 -1.11
CA GLY A 245 13.35 0.79 -0.58
C GLY A 245 14.28 0.34 0.55
N CYS A 246 14.71 -0.92 0.58
CA CYS A 246 15.73 -1.39 1.52
C CYS A 246 17.11 -1.20 0.86
N ASP A 247 17.67 0.00 0.95
CA ASP A 247 18.80 0.41 0.09
C ASP A 247 20.14 -0.24 0.50
N GLU A 248 20.27 -0.60 1.77
CA GLU A 248 21.46 -1.30 2.32
C GLU A 248 21.43 -2.83 2.10
N LEU A 249 20.35 -3.37 1.52
CA LEU A 249 20.22 -4.81 1.28
C LEU A 249 21.17 -5.28 0.18
N ARG A 250 22.19 -6.05 0.57
CA ARG A 250 23.24 -6.56 -0.34
C ARG A 250 22.91 -7.94 -0.87
N GLU A 251 22.34 -8.79 -0.02
CA GLU A 251 22.01 -10.16 -0.36
C GLU A 251 20.65 -10.58 0.20
N ALA A 252 19.89 -11.31 -0.60
CA ALA A 252 18.63 -11.92 -0.24
C ALA A 252 18.57 -13.37 -0.75
N ASN A 253 18.46 -14.30 0.18
CA ASN A 253 18.19 -15.71 -0.06
C ASN A 253 16.74 -16.01 0.33
N ILE A 254 15.94 -16.38 -0.66
CA ILE A 254 14.51 -16.55 -0.55
C ILE A 254 14.15 -17.98 -1.00
N ASP A 255 13.96 -18.85 -0.01
CA ASP A 255 13.49 -20.22 -0.17
C ASP A 255 12.01 -20.34 0.21
N THR A 256 11.16 -19.95 -0.72
CA THR A 256 9.69 -19.91 -0.53
C THR A 256 8.98 -20.58 -1.71
N PRO A 257 8.90 -21.92 -1.75
CA PRO A 257 8.43 -22.66 -2.94
C PRO A 257 6.97 -22.39 -3.31
N ASN A 258 6.16 -21.92 -2.36
CA ASN A 258 4.74 -21.59 -2.56
C ASN A 258 4.50 -20.09 -2.77
N LEU A 259 5.55 -19.31 -3.06
CA LEU A 259 5.43 -17.88 -3.34
C LEU A 259 4.68 -17.66 -4.66
N LEU A 260 3.62 -16.85 -4.62
CA LEU A 260 2.74 -16.55 -5.74
C LEU A 260 2.90 -15.11 -6.25
N SER A 261 3.17 -14.17 -5.34
CA SER A 261 3.32 -12.75 -5.65
C SER A 261 4.63 -12.24 -5.07
N PHE A 262 5.43 -11.59 -5.90
CA PHE A 262 6.67 -10.95 -5.49
C PHE A 262 6.71 -9.49 -5.93
N GLU A 263 7.07 -8.60 -5.02
CA GLU A 263 7.35 -7.20 -5.38
C GLU A 263 8.69 -6.77 -4.80
N TYR A 264 9.51 -6.16 -5.65
CA TYR A 264 10.77 -5.55 -5.30
C TYR A 264 10.82 -4.11 -5.78
N ARG A 265 11.28 -3.20 -4.93
CA ARG A 265 11.70 -1.85 -5.32
C ARG A 265 13.05 -1.55 -4.69
N GLY A 266 14.04 -1.18 -5.49
CA GLY A 266 15.37 -0.79 -4.98
C GLY A 266 16.36 -0.50 -6.10
N SER A 267 17.56 -0.05 -5.76
CA SER A 267 18.58 0.36 -6.75
C SER A 267 19.45 -0.79 -7.27
N LYS A 268 19.43 -1.95 -6.60
CA LYS A 268 20.29 -3.12 -6.88
C LYS A 268 19.47 -4.40 -7.00
N ILE A 269 20.09 -5.50 -7.42
CA ILE A 269 19.47 -6.84 -7.43
C ILE A 269 20.15 -7.69 -6.35
N PRO A 270 19.55 -7.82 -5.15
CA PRO A 270 20.18 -8.52 -4.03
C PRO A 270 19.96 -10.04 -4.07
N PHE A 271 19.18 -10.58 -5.00
CA PHE A 271 18.77 -11.99 -4.96
C PHE A 271 19.92 -12.93 -5.35
N SER A 272 20.50 -13.62 -4.36
CA SER A 272 21.43 -14.72 -4.63
C SER A 272 20.67 -16.00 -4.97
N SER A 273 19.54 -16.21 -4.31
CA SER A 273 18.65 -17.35 -4.53
C SER A 273 17.19 -16.94 -4.36
N LEU A 274 16.42 -17.15 -5.42
CA LEU A 274 14.97 -17.02 -5.47
C LEU A 274 14.53 -17.90 -6.64
N ASN A 275 13.64 -18.85 -6.39
CA ASN A 275 13.07 -19.69 -7.45
C ASN A 275 11.73 -19.08 -7.90
N PRO A 276 11.67 -18.41 -9.06
CA PRO A 276 10.46 -17.74 -9.51
C PRO A 276 9.43 -18.68 -10.16
N SER A 277 9.72 -19.99 -10.28
CA SER A 277 8.85 -20.92 -10.99
C SER A 277 7.41 -20.96 -10.45
N GLY A 278 7.19 -20.74 -9.15
CA GLY A 278 5.86 -20.68 -8.53
C GLY A 278 5.09 -19.37 -8.75
N LEU A 279 5.77 -18.29 -9.16
CA LEU A 279 5.19 -16.96 -9.22
C LEU A 279 4.09 -16.84 -10.28
N ARG A 280 3.01 -16.16 -9.90
CA ARG A 280 1.93 -15.73 -10.80
C ARG A 280 2.09 -14.27 -11.19
N GLU A 281 2.70 -13.48 -10.31
CA GLU A 281 2.92 -12.06 -10.48
C GLU A 281 4.27 -11.66 -9.88
N ALA A 282 5.04 -10.87 -10.61
CA ALA A 282 6.27 -10.26 -10.10
C ALA A 282 6.38 -8.80 -10.54
N LYS A 283 6.61 -7.88 -9.60
CA LYS A 283 6.82 -6.45 -9.87
C LYS A 283 8.20 -6.06 -9.41
N LEU A 284 9.04 -5.58 -10.32
CA LEU A 284 10.41 -5.16 -10.03
C LEU A 284 10.59 -3.72 -10.47
N TYR A 285 10.93 -2.86 -9.53
CA TYR A 285 11.11 -1.43 -9.76
C TYR A 285 12.55 -1.04 -9.41
N PHE A 286 13.30 -0.57 -10.41
CA PHE A 286 14.69 -0.21 -10.25
C PHE A 286 14.89 1.29 -10.45
N GLU A 287 15.10 2.01 -9.36
CA GLU A 287 15.26 3.46 -9.36
C GLU A 287 16.75 3.87 -9.39
N PRO A 288 17.08 5.02 -10.02
CA PRO A 288 18.45 5.53 -10.04
C PRO A 288 18.91 5.88 -8.62
N SER A 289 20.07 5.37 -8.22
CA SER A 289 20.70 5.68 -6.93
C SER A 289 21.11 7.16 -6.88
N THR A 290 20.57 7.93 -5.94
CA THR A 290 20.88 9.35 -5.72
C THR A 290 22.21 9.57 -4.97
N LEU A 291 22.80 8.51 -4.44
CA LEU A 291 24.10 8.54 -3.74
C LEU A 291 25.22 8.19 -4.72
N HIS A 292 26.21 9.07 -4.81
CA HIS A 292 27.40 8.93 -5.65
C HIS A 292 27.98 7.50 -5.59
N ASN A 293 28.03 6.84 -6.74
CA ASN A 293 28.77 5.59 -6.95
C ASN A 293 30.27 5.85 -6.78
N VAL A 294 30.77 5.78 -5.54
CA VAL A 294 32.23 5.74 -5.27
C VAL A 294 32.76 4.31 -5.41
N ASP A 295 31.91 3.31 -5.16
CA ASP A 295 32.22 1.91 -5.33
C ASP A 295 31.40 1.38 -6.51
N GLY A 296 32.04 0.83 -7.55
CA GLY A 296 31.44 0.34 -8.81
C GLY A 296 30.37 -0.78 -8.71
N SER A 297 29.62 -0.84 -7.62
CA SER A 297 28.49 -1.74 -7.34
C SER A 297 27.15 -1.23 -7.94
N GLY A 298 27.19 -0.79 -9.20
CA GLY A 298 26.00 -0.35 -9.94
C GLY A 298 25.02 -1.49 -10.25
N PHE A 299 23.81 -1.11 -10.70
CA PHE A 299 22.79 -2.05 -11.19
C PHE A 299 23.36 -2.97 -12.29
N SER A 300 23.19 -4.29 -12.14
CA SER A 300 23.74 -5.28 -13.07
C SER A 300 22.65 -5.89 -13.95
N PHE A 301 22.64 -5.48 -15.23
CA PHE A 301 21.77 -6.04 -16.26
C PHE A 301 21.94 -7.56 -16.44
N ASN A 302 23.18 -8.06 -16.32
CA ASN A 302 23.44 -9.51 -16.43
C ASN A 302 22.76 -10.28 -15.29
N LYS A 303 22.75 -9.76 -14.06
CA LYS A 303 22.03 -10.37 -12.94
C LYS A 303 20.51 -10.37 -13.20
N LEU A 304 19.98 -9.28 -13.76
CA LEU A 304 18.57 -9.21 -14.14
C LEU A 304 18.23 -10.26 -15.19
N GLN A 305 18.98 -10.33 -16.29
CA GLN A 305 18.75 -11.30 -17.36
C GLN A 305 18.82 -12.74 -16.84
N ASN A 306 19.81 -13.05 -16.00
CA ASN A 306 19.93 -14.36 -15.37
C ASN A 306 18.75 -14.68 -14.44
N PHE A 307 18.20 -13.68 -13.75
CA PHE A 307 17.00 -13.84 -12.95
C PHE A 307 15.76 -14.10 -13.81
N LEU A 308 15.57 -13.31 -14.88
CA LEU A 308 14.44 -13.45 -15.80
C LEU A 308 14.43 -14.80 -16.53
N ARG A 309 15.60 -15.35 -16.87
CA ARG A 309 15.73 -16.70 -17.45
C ARG A 309 15.26 -17.84 -16.55
N LYS A 310 15.08 -17.61 -15.25
CA LYS A 310 14.58 -18.62 -14.31
C LYS A 310 13.05 -18.75 -14.33
N PHE A 311 12.33 -17.83 -14.98
CA PHE A 311 10.89 -17.89 -15.07
C PHE A 311 10.45 -19.00 -16.03
N ASP A 312 9.39 -19.70 -15.66
CA ASP A 312 8.86 -20.79 -16.46
C ASP A 312 8.01 -20.24 -17.63
N CYS A 313 8.59 -20.26 -18.82
CA CYS A 313 7.97 -19.80 -20.07
C CYS A 313 6.69 -20.58 -20.42
N SER A 314 6.51 -21.80 -19.89
CA SER A 314 5.33 -22.63 -20.17
C SER A 314 4.03 -22.13 -19.53
N LYS A 315 4.11 -21.17 -18.60
CA LYS A 315 2.96 -20.67 -17.83
C LYS A 315 2.19 -19.51 -18.49
N GLY A 316 2.53 -19.16 -19.74
CA GLY A 316 1.92 -18.04 -20.47
C GLY A 316 2.13 -16.72 -19.74
N LEU A 317 3.32 -16.50 -19.17
CA LEU A 317 3.64 -15.24 -18.49
C LEU A 317 3.90 -14.14 -19.52
N LYS A 318 3.32 -12.97 -19.31
CA LYS A 318 3.61 -11.76 -20.08
C LYS A 318 4.57 -10.89 -19.29
N PHE A 319 5.55 -10.31 -19.97
CA PHE A 319 6.57 -9.47 -19.37
C PHE A 319 6.48 -8.06 -19.92
N ILE A 320 6.24 -7.11 -19.03
CA ILE A 320 6.03 -5.70 -19.36
C ILE A 320 7.23 -4.94 -18.81
N VAL A 321 7.91 -4.20 -19.68
CA VAL A 321 8.99 -3.30 -19.29
C VAL A 321 8.59 -1.89 -19.63
N ARG A 322 8.75 -0.99 -18.67
CA ARG A 322 8.56 0.43 -18.86
C ARG A 322 9.86 1.17 -18.57
N SER A 323 10.18 2.10 -19.46
CA SER A 323 11.24 3.09 -19.29
C SER A 323 10.70 4.45 -19.72
N LYS A 324 10.68 5.41 -18.78
CA LYS A 324 10.12 6.75 -19.01
C LYS A 324 8.71 6.69 -19.62
N GLU A 325 8.56 7.19 -20.85
CA GLU A 325 7.30 7.23 -21.62
C GLU A 325 7.12 6.03 -22.57
N ASN A 326 8.02 5.04 -22.54
CA ASN A 326 7.97 3.89 -23.45
C ASN A 326 7.66 2.59 -22.69
N ILE A 327 6.89 1.72 -23.33
CA ILE A 327 6.56 0.38 -22.85
C ILE A 327 6.94 -0.64 -23.91
N ILE A 328 7.49 -1.78 -23.47
CA ILE A 328 7.57 -2.99 -24.28
C ILE A 328 6.88 -4.16 -23.56
N VAL A 329 6.01 -4.85 -24.28
CA VAL A 329 5.30 -6.04 -23.82
C VAL A 329 5.84 -7.25 -24.56
N HIS A 330 6.41 -8.19 -23.83
CA HIS A 330 6.84 -9.49 -24.31
C HIS A 330 5.76 -10.52 -23.99
N GLU A 331 5.19 -11.11 -25.03
CA GLU A 331 4.22 -12.20 -24.90
C GLU A 331 4.90 -13.53 -24.56
N ASP A 332 6.17 -13.69 -24.97
CA ASP A 332 7.00 -14.85 -24.71
C ASP A 332 8.28 -14.44 -23.96
N LEU A 333 8.70 -15.27 -23.00
CA LEU A 333 9.87 -15.05 -22.14
C LEU A 333 11.18 -15.63 -22.71
N ARG A 334 11.14 -16.28 -23.89
CA ARG A 334 12.34 -16.87 -24.51
C ARG A 334 13.42 -15.83 -24.86
N ASP A 335 13.01 -14.66 -25.36
CA ASP A 335 13.91 -13.62 -25.87
C ASP A 335 13.59 -12.24 -25.26
N ILE A 336 13.66 -12.12 -23.94
CA ILE A 336 13.32 -10.88 -23.22
C ILE A 336 14.32 -9.76 -23.53
N LEU A 337 13.80 -8.67 -24.09
CA LEU A 337 14.52 -7.42 -24.27
C LEU A 337 14.33 -6.52 -23.06
N VAL A 338 15.43 -6.23 -22.36
CA VAL A 338 15.47 -5.20 -21.33
C VAL A 338 16.38 -4.07 -21.81
N PRO A 339 15.87 -2.82 -21.89
CA PRO A 339 16.64 -1.67 -22.30
C PRO A 339 17.71 -1.38 -21.26
N GLN A 340 18.93 -1.07 -21.71
CA GLN A 340 20.07 -0.77 -20.84
C GLN A 340 20.01 0.66 -20.28
N VAL A 341 18.85 1.04 -19.76
CA VAL A 341 18.54 2.37 -19.23
C VAL A 341 18.22 2.27 -17.75
N PHE A 342 18.58 3.29 -16.99
CA PHE A 342 18.21 3.41 -15.58
C PHE A 342 16.76 3.93 -15.46
N ASP A 343 16.06 3.62 -14.36
CA ASP A 343 14.59 3.80 -14.15
C ASP A 343 13.70 2.77 -14.89
N LEU A 344 13.91 1.49 -14.57
CA LEU A 344 13.14 0.38 -15.14
C LEU A 344 12.02 -0.04 -14.21
N LYS A 345 10.81 -0.15 -14.77
CA LYS A 345 9.71 -0.85 -14.11
C LYS A 345 9.40 -2.10 -14.90
N LEU A 346 9.54 -3.25 -14.27
CA LEU A 346 9.29 -4.56 -14.84
C LEU A 346 8.09 -5.17 -14.14
N GLU A 347 7.14 -5.68 -14.90
CA GLU A 347 5.97 -6.35 -14.39
C GLU A 347 5.77 -7.67 -15.14
N ILE A 348 5.60 -8.74 -14.39
CA ILE A 348 5.41 -10.10 -14.88
C ILE A 348 4.03 -10.54 -14.43
N ILE A 349 3.17 -10.87 -15.37
CA ILE A 349 1.76 -11.19 -15.09
C ILE A 349 1.40 -12.50 -15.80
N LYS A 350 0.65 -13.37 -15.11
CA LYS A 350 0.07 -14.56 -15.71
C LYS A 350 -0.96 -14.22 -16.80
N SER A 351 -0.90 -14.89 -17.96
CA SER A 351 -1.84 -14.72 -19.10
C SER A 351 -3.32 -14.86 -18.79
N SER A 352 -3.71 -15.46 -17.67
CA SER A 352 -5.12 -15.61 -17.32
C SER A 352 -5.83 -14.26 -17.08
N THR A 353 -5.07 -13.17 -16.90
CA THR A 353 -5.61 -11.80 -16.89
C THR A 353 -6.04 -11.44 -18.31
N SER A 354 -7.28 -10.94 -18.47
CA SER A 354 -7.79 -10.61 -19.79
C SER A 354 -6.86 -9.60 -20.47
N LEU A 355 -6.67 -9.75 -21.78
CA LEU A 355 -5.91 -8.81 -22.60
C LEU A 355 -6.42 -7.37 -22.38
N GLU A 356 -7.74 -7.25 -22.22
CA GLU A 356 -8.41 -6.00 -21.98
C GLU A 356 -7.95 -5.34 -20.70
N ASP A 357 -7.91 -6.06 -19.58
CA ASP A 357 -7.50 -5.54 -18.27
C ASP A 357 -6.05 -5.09 -18.27
N ILE A 358 -5.15 -5.85 -18.92
CA ILE A 358 -3.72 -5.48 -19.01
C ILE A 358 -3.58 -4.16 -19.77
N LEU A 359 -4.17 -4.07 -20.96
CA LEU A 359 -4.07 -2.86 -21.78
C LEU A 359 -4.77 -1.66 -21.15
N ASP A 360 -5.97 -1.86 -20.59
CA ASP A 360 -6.73 -0.78 -19.96
C ASP A 360 -5.98 -0.23 -18.74
N ASN A 361 -5.33 -1.08 -17.96
CA ASN A 361 -4.49 -0.65 -16.84
C ASN A 361 -3.23 0.06 -17.31
N LEU A 362 -2.50 -0.46 -18.31
CA LEU A 362 -1.29 0.17 -18.82
C LEU A 362 -1.55 1.56 -19.39
N LEU A 363 -2.55 1.67 -20.28
CA LEU A 363 -2.91 2.92 -20.96
C LEU A 363 -3.47 3.95 -19.98
N ARG A 364 -4.33 3.54 -19.04
CA ARG A 364 -4.89 4.44 -18.01
C ARG A 364 -3.82 4.93 -17.03
N THR A 365 -2.86 4.07 -16.68
CA THR A 365 -1.89 4.39 -15.63
C THR A 365 -0.72 5.19 -16.19
N TRP A 366 -0.20 4.81 -17.35
CA TRP A 366 1.11 5.30 -17.82
C TRP A 366 1.06 6.24 -19.01
N HIS A 367 0.00 6.25 -19.83
CA HIS A 367 -0.10 7.11 -21.02
C HIS A 367 1.18 7.12 -21.89
N PRO A 368 1.70 5.95 -22.29
CA PRO A 368 3.00 5.87 -22.95
C PRO A 368 2.98 6.54 -24.33
N GLU A 369 4.09 7.16 -24.72
CA GLU A 369 4.31 7.66 -26.09
C GLU A 369 4.50 6.51 -27.08
N THR A 370 5.20 5.44 -26.65
CA THR A 370 5.47 4.27 -27.49
C THR A 370 5.07 2.99 -26.76
N LEU A 371 4.32 2.12 -27.44
CA LEU A 371 4.02 0.76 -27.03
C LEU A 371 4.61 -0.22 -28.05
N SER A 372 5.62 -0.96 -27.62
CA SER A 372 6.24 -2.02 -28.42
C SER A 372 5.76 -3.38 -27.95
N ILE A 373 5.51 -4.30 -28.88
CA ILE A 373 5.02 -5.64 -28.59
C ILE A 373 5.94 -6.64 -29.26
N VAL A 374 6.51 -7.54 -28.48
CA VAL A 374 7.30 -8.68 -28.95
C VAL A 374 6.45 -9.93 -28.82
N SER A 375 6.09 -10.52 -29.95
CA SER A 375 5.21 -11.67 -30.05
C SER A 375 5.67 -12.61 -31.15
N SER A 376 5.30 -13.89 -31.04
CA SER A 376 5.54 -14.84 -32.12
C SER A 376 4.84 -14.39 -33.42
N THR A 377 5.40 -14.74 -34.58
CA THR A 377 4.82 -14.41 -35.90
C THR A 377 3.43 -15.03 -36.13
N THR A 378 3.06 -16.03 -35.34
CA THR A 378 1.76 -16.70 -35.35
C THR A 378 0.77 -16.10 -34.37
N SER A 379 1.19 -15.16 -33.54
CA SER A 379 0.32 -14.51 -32.55
C SER A 379 -0.50 -13.40 -33.20
N ASP A 380 -1.79 -13.37 -32.90
CA ASP A 380 -2.69 -12.28 -33.26
C ASP A 380 -2.71 -11.17 -32.19
N PHE A 381 -1.93 -11.31 -31.12
CA PHE A 381 -1.88 -10.37 -30.00
C PHE A 381 -1.62 -8.91 -30.43
N PRO A 382 -0.62 -8.59 -31.29
CA PRO A 382 -0.41 -7.22 -31.73
C PRO A 382 -1.60 -6.64 -32.51
N GLU A 383 -2.26 -7.47 -33.33
CA GLU A 383 -3.42 -7.04 -34.12
C GLU A 383 -4.62 -6.78 -33.21
N GLN A 384 -4.85 -7.62 -32.20
CA GLN A 384 -5.90 -7.41 -31.19
C GLN A 384 -5.66 -6.12 -30.39
N VAL A 385 -4.41 -5.85 -30.01
CA VAL A 385 -4.03 -4.61 -29.31
C VAL A 385 -4.30 -3.39 -30.18
N TYR A 386 -3.88 -3.42 -31.45
CA TYR A 386 -4.10 -2.33 -32.41
C TYR A 386 -5.60 -2.08 -32.63
N LYS A 387 -6.38 -3.13 -32.92
CA LYS A 387 -7.84 -3.03 -33.10
C LYS A 387 -8.51 -2.41 -31.88
N LYS A 388 -8.17 -2.84 -30.66
CA LYS A 388 -8.74 -2.24 -29.43
C LYS A 388 -8.41 -0.75 -29.31
N MET A 389 -7.24 -0.31 -29.77
CA MET A 389 -6.88 1.10 -29.75
C MET A 389 -7.61 1.91 -30.82
N VAL A 390 -7.91 1.35 -32.00
CA VAL A 390 -8.55 2.10 -33.10
C VAL A 390 -10.08 2.03 -33.03
N ASP A 391 -10.64 0.87 -32.70
CA ASP A 391 -12.08 0.58 -32.68
C ASP A 391 -12.74 1.05 -31.38
N ARG A 392 -12.57 2.34 -31.03
CA ARG A 392 -13.07 2.92 -29.77
C ARG A 392 -14.53 3.39 -29.84
N GLY A 393 -15.16 3.37 -31.02
CA GLY A 393 -16.45 4.01 -31.29
C GLY A 393 -16.36 5.55 -31.28
N GLU A 394 -17.27 6.24 -31.96
CA GLU A 394 -17.30 7.72 -32.02
C GLU A 394 -17.51 8.36 -30.63
N GLU A 395 -18.21 7.66 -29.73
CA GLU A 395 -18.37 8.01 -28.32
C GLU A 395 -18.29 6.73 -27.45
N PRO A 396 -17.12 6.40 -26.87
CA PRO A 396 -17.00 5.26 -25.99
C PRO A 396 -17.91 5.46 -24.76
N SER A 397 -18.88 4.55 -24.55
CA SER A 397 -19.79 4.61 -23.40
C SER A 397 -19.10 4.30 -22.05
N CYS A 398 -17.75 4.35 -22.00
CA CYS A 398 -16.93 3.84 -20.91
C CYS A 398 -17.15 4.56 -19.57
N CYS A 399 -17.66 5.80 -19.54
CA CYS A 399 -17.69 6.61 -18.30
C CYS A 399 -18.86 7.60 -18.19
N LYS A 400 -19.85 7.30 -17.33
CA LYS A 400 -20.84 8.30 -16.84
C LYS A 400 -20.25 9.36 -15.90
N TYR A 401 -19.04 9.12 -15.37
CA TYR A 401 -18.38 9.98 -14.38
C TYR A 401 -16.90 10.16 -14.74
N ASN A 402 -16.62 10.95 -15.77
CA ASN A 402 -15.26 11.39 -16.07
C ASN A 402 -14.83 12.40 -14.99
N SER A 403 -13.95 12.00 -14.08
CA SER A 403 -13.40 12.89 -13.03
C SER A 403 -12.05 13.46 -13.46
N LEU A 404 -11.66 14.60 -12.89
CA LEU A 404 -10.36 15.24 -13.17
C LEU A 404 -9.14 14.31 -12.95
N ASN A 405 -9.27 13.30 -12.09
CA ASN A 405 -8.17 12.44 -11.64
C ASN A 405 -8.19 11.00 -12.19
N ASN A 406 -9.26 10.56 -12.86
CA ASN A 406 -9.34 9.21 -13.44
C ASN A 406 -9.98 9.28 -14.82
N LYS A 407 -9.19 9.79 -15.77
CA LYS A 407 -9.57 10.05 -17.15
C LYS A 407 -9.53 8.73 -17.95
N CYS A 408 -10.64 8.30 -18.56
CA CYS A 408 -10.69 7.09 -19.41
C CYS A 408 -9.73 7.27 -20.59
N TRP A 409 -8.73 6.39 -20.75
CA TRP A 409 -7.72 6.51 -21.80
C TRP A 409 -8.34 6.57 -23.20
N GLN A 410 -9.48 5.90 -23.41
CA GLN A 410 -10.23 5.89 -24.67
C GLN A 410 -10.67 7.28 -25.15
N HIS A 411 -10.84 8.26 -24.25
CA HIS A 411 -11.21 9.65 -24.61
C HIS A 411 -9.99 10.55 -24.88
N PHE A 412 -8.81 10.15 -24.41
CA PHE A 412 -7.60 10.96 -24.42
C PHE A 412 -6.56 10.49 -25.43
N LEU A 413 -6.57 9.21 -25.78
CA LEU A 413 -5.78 8.70 -26.90
C LEU A 413 -6.39 9.23 -28.20
N MET A 414 -5.64 10.06 -28.93
CA MET A 414 -6.08 10.67 -30.18
C MET A 414 -5.95 9.66 -31.32
N ASP A 415 -4.76 9.10 -31.48
CA ASP A 415 -4.42 8.14 -32.52
C ASP A 415 -3.40 7.12 -32.00
N ALA A 416 -3.27 6.03 -32.75
CA ALA A 416 -2.27 4.98 -32.54
C ALA A 416 -1.76 4.58 -33.93
N ASN A 417 -0.48 4.83 -34.21
CA ASN A 417 0.12 4.60 -35.52
C ASN A 417 1.17 3.49 -35.41
N ILE A 418 1.11 2.50 -36.31
CA ILE A 418 2.14 1.47 -36.42
C ILE A 418 3.38 2.13 -37.03
N GLU A 419 4.50 2.09 -36.31
CA GLU A 419 5.78 2.60 -36.81
C GLU A 419 6.57 1.48 -37.48
N ASN A 420 6.96 1.70 -38.74
CA ASN A 420 7.94 0.85 -39.39
C ASN A 420 9.34 1.22 -38.88
N LEU A 421 10.03 0.27 -38.24
CA LEU A 421 11.37 0.51 -37.73
C LEU A 421 12.36 0.80 -38.85
N ASP A 422 12.14 0.33 -40.08
CA ASP A 422 13.09 0.58 -41.18
C ASP A 422 12.99 2.00 -41.77
N ASP A 423 11.83 2.66 -41.67
CA ASP A 423 11.56 3.97 -42.31
C ASP A 423 11.52 5.16 -41.35
N THR A 424 11.83 4.95 -40.07
CA THR A 424 11.72 6.00 -39.04
C THR A 424 12.89 7.00 -39.10
N GLU A 425 12.63 8.21 -39.62
CA GLU A 425 13.54 9.39 -39.54
C GLU A 425 13.76 9.90 -38.11
N ILE A 426 13.02 9.37 -37.12
CA ILE A 426 13.06 9.81 -35.73
C ILE A 426 14.05 8.96 -34.93
N GLU A 427 15.24 9.52 -34.70
CA GLU A 427 16.27 8.97 -33.81
C GLU A 427 15.89 9.19 -32.34
N SER A 428 15.06 8.32 -31.76
CA SER A 428 14.98 8.22 -30.30
C SER A 428 15.89 7.10 -29.79
N ASP A 429 16.54 7.30 -28.64
CA ASP A 429 17.39 6.29 -28.00
C ASP A 429 16.67 4.94 -27.83
N TRP A 430 15.35 4.98 -27.63
CA TRP A 430 14.48 3.81 -27.53
C TRP A 430 14.38 3.04 -28.84
N ILE A 431 14.11 3.73 -29.95
CA ILE A 431 13.98 3.13 -31.28
C ILE A 431 15.33 2.62 -31.78
N THR A 432 16.42 3.36 -31.55
CA THR A 432 17.79 2.92 -31.85
C THR A 432 18.16 1.66 -31.06
N TRP A 433 17.78 1.59 -29.78
CA TRP A 433 17.95 0.40 -28.96
C TRP A 433 17.15 -0.80 -29.50
N LEU A 434 15.88 -0.61 -29.87
CA LEU A 434 15.05 -1.67 -30.46
C LEU A 434 15.68 -2.22 -31.76
N LYS A 435 16.16 -1.34 -32.65
CA LYS A 435 16.84 -1.72 -33.90
C LYS A 435 18.14 -2.49 -33.68
N SER A 436 18.83 -2.25 -32.56
CA SER A 436 20.09 -2.94 -32.25
C SER A 436 19.91 -4.46 -31.99
N SER A 437 18.68 -4.92 -31.75
CA SER A 437 18.37 -6.34 -31.57
C SER A 437 18.09 -7.04 -32.91
N ALA A 438 19.16 -7.41 -33.62
CA ALA A 438 19.11 -8.01 -34.96
C ALA A 438 18.33 -9.35 -35.05
N THR A 439 18.01 -9.99 -33.91
CA THR A 439 17.36 -11.30 -33.87
C THR A 439 15.85 -11.29 -34.03
N MET A 440 15.18 -10.13 -33.96
CA MET A 440 13.74 -10.08 -33.67
C MET A 440 12.93 -9.02 -34.46
N VAL A 441 13.52 -8.38 -35.50
CA VAL A 441 12.81 -7.35 -36.30
C VAL A 441 11.45 -7.85 -36.84
N ASN A 442 11.36 -9.15 -37.17
CA ASN A 442 10.12 -9.77 -37.69
C ASN A 442 9.08 -10.14 -36.62
N GLN A 443 9.39 -9.97 -35.33
CA GLN A 443 8.52 -10.34 -34.19
C GLN A 443 8.09 -9.11 -33.36
N LEU A 444 8.52 -7.92 -33.77
CA LEU A 444 8.34 -6.68 -33.05
C LEU A 444 7.30 -5.80 -33.76
N THR A 445 6.22 -5.44 -33.07
CA THR A 445 5.26 -4.43 -33.52
C THR A 445 5.42 -3.18 -32.67
N CYS A 446 5.65 -2.01 -33.28
CA CYS A 446 5.81 -0.75 -32.56
C CYS A 446 4.61 0.17 -32.84
N LEU A 447 3.99 0.68 -31.79
CA LEU A 447 2.87 1.62 -31.84
C LEU A 447 3.28 2.94 -31.21
N ARG A 448 3.18 4.04 -31.95
CA ARG A 448 3.24 5.40 -31.41
C ARG A 448 1.85 5.88 -31.06
N LEU A 449 1.70 6.40 -29.85
CA LEU A 449 0.43 6.83 -29.27
C LEU A 449 0.46 8.33 -29.02
N ASN A 450 -0.45 9.10 -29.65
CA ASN A 450 -0.57 10.52 -29.32
C ASN A 450 -1.75 10.76 -28.37
N TRP A 451 -1.46 11.50 -27.30
CA TRP A 451 -2.42 11.81 -26.24
C TRP A 451 -2.83 13.28 -26.31
N LYS A 452 -4.09 13.58 -25.98
CA LYS A 452 -4.53 14.97 -25.76
C LYS A 452 -3.70 15.59 -24.63
N HIS A 453 -3.21 16.81 -24.83
CA HIS A 453 -2.49 17.56 -23.80
C HIS A 453 -3.32 17.67 -22.52
N ARG A 454 -2.64 17.53 -21.37
CA ARG A 454 -3.26 17.51 -20.04
C ARG A 454 -3.80 18.86 -19.59
#